data_AF-A0A969UER7-F1
#
_entry.id   AF-A0A969UER7-F1
#
_cell.length_a   1.000
_cell.length_b   1.000
_cell.length_c   1.000
_cell.angle_alpha   90.00
_cell.angle_beta   90.00
_cell.angle_gamma   90.00
#
_symmetry.space_group_name_H-M   'P 1'
#
loop_
_entity.id
_entity.type
_entity.pdbx_description
1 polymer ?
#
loop_
_entity_poly.entity_id
_entity_poly.type
_entity_poly.pdbx_seq_one_letter_code
_entity_poly.pdbx_strand_id
1 'polypeptide(L)'
;MNYFNQLIHADQPDFIDEFTRVLRGSRVVYFSGVPADIEFKAYYRKLALAAGKFVKRDEDYRTGDQAAAQDDWMDIRFVDDLKRDSFRHSDTRQPIHTDGAYLSYHFDISFFFCTVQAEVGGATTFIDGVEVIRLLRRYERNCCVI
;
A
#
# COMPACT_ATOMS: atom_id res chain seq x y z
N MET A 1 1.41 -12.77 -14.54
CA MET A 1 1.57 -11.50 -13.81
C MET A 1 2.89 -11.56 -13.07
N ASN A 2 3.71 -10.53 -13.18
CA ASN A 2 4.99 -10.49 -12.45
C ASN A 2 4.71 -10.21 -10.98
N TYR A 3 5.46 -10.83 -10.07
CA TYR A 3 5.27 -10.54 -8.66
C TYR A 3 5.80 -9.15 -8.31
N PHE A 4 7.06 -8.90 -8.61
CA PHE A 4 7.75 -7.65 -8.33
C PHE A 4 8.24 -7.01 -9.64
N ASN A 5 8.14 -5.69 -9.73
CA ASN A 5 8.73 -4.91 -10.80
C ASN A 5 9.28 -3.59 -10.26
N GLN A 6 10.29 -3.03 -10.91
CA GLN A 6 10.81 -1.71 -10.60
C GLN A 6 10.48 -0.78 -11.76
N LEU A 7 10.00 0.42 -11.42
CA LEU A 7 9.77 1.50 -12.36
C LEU A 7 10.50 2.75 -11.87
N ILE A 8 11.13 3.46 -12.79
CA ILE A 8 11.82 4.72 -12.52
C ILE A 8 11.02 5.82 -13.21
N HIS A 9 10.74 6.91 -12.50
CA HIS A 9 10.06 8.07 -13.06
C HIS A 9 10.84 8.62 -14.25
N ALA A 10 10.12 9.04 -15.28
CA ALA A 10 10.66 9.69 -16.45
C ALA A 10 9.74 10.83 -16.89
N ASP A 11 10.34 11.95 -17.31
CA ASP A 11 9.62 13.12 -17.80
C ASP A 11 9.25 13.00 -19.29
N GLN A 12 8.61 11.88 -19.64
CA GLN A 12 8.16 11.60 -21.01
C GLN A 12 6.63 11.63 -21.12
N PRO A 13 6.06 12.10 -22.26
CA PRO A 13 4.61 12.26 -22.42
C PRO A 13 3.80 10.97 -22.21
N ASP A 14 4.38 9.82 -22.53
CA ASP A 14 3.79 8.48 -22.44
C ASP A 14 4.05 7.77 -21.10
N PHE A 15 4.71 8.41 -20.15
CA PHE A 15 5.08 7.80 -18.87
C PHE A 15 3.86 7.27 -18.09
N ILE A 16 2.71 7.95 -18.17
CA ILE A 16 1.49 7.52 -17.47
C ILE A 16 0.95 6.21 -18.05
N ASP A 17 1.06 6.01 -19.37
CA ASP A 17 0.65 4.78 -20.03
C ASP A 17 1.60 3.64 -19.67
N GLU A 18 2.90 3.91 -19.64
CA GLU A 18 3.90 2.97 -19.15
C GLU A 18 3.64 2.56 -17.69
N PHE A 19 3.45 3.56 -16.81
CA PHE A 19 3.13 3.36 -15.41
C PHE A 19 1.91 2.45 -15.25
N THR A 20 0.81 2.76 -15.95
CA THR A 20 -0.44 2.02 -15.88
C THR A 20 -0.27 0.58 -16.39
N ARG A 21 0.50 0.40 -17.47
CA ARG A 21 0.82 -0.93 -18.03
C ARG A 21 1.63 -1.78 -17.05
N VAL A 22 2.66 -1.20 -16.43
CA VAL A 22 3.51 -1.88 -15.45
C VAL A 22 2.70 -2.26 -14.21
N LEU A 23 1.87 -1.34 -13.71
CA LEU A 23 1.01 -1.54 -12.56
C LEU A 23 0.03 -2.71 -12.79
N ARG A 24 -0.65 -2.74 -13.94
CA ARG A 24 -1.59 -3.84 -14.29
C ARG A 24 -0.89 -5.20 -14.47
N GLY A 25 0.39 -5.18 -14.81
CA GLY A 25 1.20 -6.39 -15.04
C GLY A 25 1.89 -6.95 -13.79
N SER A 26 1.80 -6.26 -12.65
CA SER A 26 2.63 -6.53 -11.46
C SER A 26 1.80 -6.62 -10.18
N ARG A 27 2.24 -7.41 -9.19
CA ARG A 27 1.63 -7.43 -7.84
C ARG A 27 2.17 -6.30 -6.97
N VAL A 28 3.47 -6.04 -7.09
CA VAL A 28 4.21 -4.99 -6.37
C VAL A 28 5.05 -4.22 -7.38
N VAL A 29 4.97 -2.89 -7.33
CA VAL A 29 5.81 -2.00 -8.11
C VAL A 29 6.63 -1.14 -7.15
N TYR A 30 7.96 -1.29 -7.18
CA TYR A 30 8.86 -0.34 -6.55
C TYR A 30 9.05 0.85 -7.49
N PHE A 31 8.41 1.96 -7.16
CA PHE A 31 8.45 3.17 -7.96
C PHE A 31 9.45 4.16 -7.37
N SER A 32 10.42 4.60 -8.17
CA SER A 32 11.60 5.37 -7.72
C SER A 32 11.97 6.48 -8.71
N GLY A 33 12.93 7.34 -8.35
CA GLY A 33 13.41 8.43 -9.21
C GLY A 33 12.46 9.62 -9.33
N VAL A 34 11.40 9.68 -8.53
CA VAL A 34 10.50 10.83 -8.46
C VAL A 34 11.27 12.03 -7.87
N PRO A 35 11.23 13.22 -8.48
CA PRO A 35 11.90 14.42 -7.96
C PRO A 35 11.47 14.75 -6.53
N ALA A 36 12.42 15.14 -5.68
CA ALA A 36 12.17 15.39 -4.27
C ALA A 36 11.31 16.64 -3.99
N ASP A 37 11.32 17.58 -4.92
CA ASP A 37 10.56 18.83 -4.89
C ASP A 37 9.15 18.68 -5.49
N ILE A 38 8.76 17.47 -5.90
CA ILE A 38 7.43 17.25 -6.45
C ILE A 38 6.35 17.42 -5.37
N GLU A 39 5.23 18.03 -5.75
CA GLU A 39 4.00 18.00 -4.96
C GLU A 39 3.40 16.59 -5.00
N PHE A 40 3.95 15.69 -4.16
CA PHE A 40 3.70 14.25 -4.24
C PHE A 40 2.20 13.92 -4.18
N LYS A 41 1.42 14.62 -3.34
CA LYS A 41 -0.03 14.39 -3.23
C LYS A 41 -0.74 14.57 -4.56
N ALA A 42 -0.44 15.67 -5.26
CA ALA A 42 -1.04 15.96 -6.57
C ALA A 42 -0.54 14.99 -7.64
N TYR A 43 0.75 14.67 -7.61
CA TYR A 43 1.39 13.79 -8.57
C TYR A 43 0.84 12.36 -8.50
N TYR A 44 0.85 11.73 -7.32
CA TYR A 44 0.33 10.39 -7.13
C TYR A 44 -1.20 10.31 -7.31
N ARG A 45 -1.94 11.39 -7.02
CA ARG A 45 -3.36 11.46 -7.37
C ARG A 45 -3.59 11.39 -8.88
N LYS A 46 -2.75 12.04 -9.68
CA LYS A 46 -2.79 11.93 -11.16
C LYS A 46 -2.56 10.49 -11.61
N LEU A 47 -1.57 9.80 -11.01
CA LEU A 47 -1.29 8.39 -11.30
C LEU A 47 -2.45 7.47 -10.92
N ALA A 48 -3.05 7.67 -9.73
CA ALA A 48 -4.17 6.87 -9.28
C ALA A 48 -5.41 7.04 -10.16
N LEU A 49 -5.71 8.27 -10.60
CA LEU A 49 -6.80 8.55 -11.54
C LEU A 49 -6.57 7.94 -12.93
N ALA A 50 -5.33 7.85 -13.38
CA ALA A 50 -4.99 7.16 -14.63
C ALA A 50 -5.10 5.63 -14.50
N ALA A 51 -4.74 5.09 -13.33
CA ALA A 51 -4.80 3.66 -13.05
C ALA A 51 -6.24 3.14 -12.94
N GLY A 52 -7.16 3.95 -12.40
CA GLY A 52 -8.57 3.57 -12.24
C GLY A 52 -9.39 4.55 -11.41
N LYS A 53 -10.36 4.02 -10.66
CA LYS A 53 -11.23 4.82 -9.81
C LYS A 53 -10.54 5.12 -8.48
N PHE A 54 -10.25 6.40 -8.24
CA PHE A 54 -9.72 6.85 -6.96
C PHE A 54 -10.79 6.79 -5.87
N VAL A 55 -10.45 6.21 -4.71
CA VAL A 55 -11.31 6.14 -3.52
C VAL A 55 -10.63 6.92 -2.41
N LYS A 56 -11.30 7.95 -1.89
CA LYS A 56 -10.83 8.73 -0.74
C LYS A 56 -11.10 7.97 0.54
N ARG A 57 -10.05 7.73 1.33
CA ARG A 57 -10.17 7.20 2.69
C ARG A 57 -9.09 7.80 3.58
N ASP A 58 -9.54 8.50 4.61
CA ASP A 58 -8.79 8.74 5.83
C ASP A 58 -9.63 8.21 6.99
N GLU A 59 -8.97 7.56 7.94
CA GLU A 59 -9.61 6.92 9.09
C GLU A 59 -9.13 7.58 10.37
N ASP A 60 -10.08 7.88 11.25
CA ASP A 60 -9.78 8.29 12.61
C ASP A 60 -9.12 7.13 13.34
N TYR A 61 -7.88 7.30 13.77
CA TYR A 61 -7.10 6.25 14.43
C TYR A 61 -7.70 5.78 15.76
N ARG A 62 -8.61 6.55 16.37
CA ARG A 62 -9.27 6.22 17.64
C ARG A 62 -10.56 5.44 17.43
N THR A 63 -11.33 5.78 16.40
CA THR A 63 -12.66 5.19 16.18
C THR A 63 -12.69 4.18 15.02
N GLY A 64 -11.73 4.25 14.09
CA GLY A 64 -11.76 3.51 12.83
C GLY A 64 -12.80 4.06 11.83
N ASP A 65 -13.52 5.12 12.20
CA ASP A 65 -14.51 5.76 11.33
C ASP A 65 -13.82 6.64 10.30
N GLN A 66 -14.58 7.05 9.28
CA GLN A 66 -14.10 8.06 8.34
C GLN A 66 -13.80 9.37 9.06
N ALA A 67 -12.57 9.88 8.91
CA ALA A 67 -12.21 11.19 9.43
C ALA A 67 -13.05 12.28 8.76
N ALA A 68 -13.54 13.25 9.55
CA ALA A 68 -14.39 14.35 9.07
C ALA A 68 -13.66 15.32 8.12
N ALA A 69 -12.32 15.41 8.24
CA ALA A 69 -11.45 16.15 7.34
C ALA A 69 -10.77 15.14 6.40
N GLN A 70 -11.30 14.99 5.19
CA GLN A 70 -10.79 14.03 4.21
C GLN A 70 -9.50 14.55 3.57
N ASP A 71 -8.34 14.17 4.11
CA ASP A 71 -7.13 14.15 3.28
C ASP A 71 -7.23 12.94 2.32
N ASP A 72 -6.64 13.09 1.14
CA ASP A 72 -6.52 12.00 0.16
C ASP A 72 -5.48 10.95 0.61
N TRP A 73 -4.82 11.20 1.74
CA TRP A 73 -3.69 10.45 2.27
C TRP A 73 -3.85 10.18 3.76
N MET A 74 -3.48 8.97 4.16
CA MET A 74 -3.33 8.59 5.56
C MET A 74 -1.84 8.65 5.94
N ASP A 75 -1.51 9.40 6.98
CA ASP A 75 -0.14 9.52 7.50
C ASP A 75 0.22 8.32 8.39
N ILE A 76 1.28 7.60 8.02
CA ILE A 76 1.84 6.47 8.77
C ILE A 76 3.19 6.93 9.33
N ARG A 77 3.22 7.20 10.63
CA ARG A 77 4.40 7.74 11.31
C ARG A 77 4.41 7.37 12.77
N PHE A 78 5.60 7.12 13.33
CA PHE A 78 5.74 6.92 14.76
C PHE A 78 5.37 8.18 15.55
N VAL A 79 4.55 8.01 16.59
CA VAL A 79 4.21 9.06 17.56
C VAL A 79 4.23 8.43 18.95
N ASP A 80 5.17 8.83 19.80
CA ASP A 80 5.45 8.13 21.06
C ASP A 80 4.20 8.03 21.97
N ASP A 81 3.43 9.11 22.05
CA ASP A 81 2.20 9.17 22.86
C ASP A 81 1.08 8.27 22.31
N LEU A 82 1.10 7.92 21.01
CA LEU A 82 0.05 7.14 20.34
C LEU A 82 0.50 5.72 19.97
N LYS A 83 1.72 5.31 20.32
CA LYS A 83 2.33 4.03 19.86
C LYS A 83 1.58 2.78 20.32
N ARG A 84 0.76 2.90 21.36
CA ARG A 84 -0.10 1.83 21.90
C ARG A 84 -1.53 1.89 21.39
N ASP A 85 -1.93 3.00 20.79
CA ASP A 85 -3.31 3.28 20.38
C ASP A 85 -3.58 2.77 18.97
N SER A 86 -2.58 2.79 18.09
CA SER A 86 -2.74 2.31 16.72
C SER A 86 -1.43 1.80 16.12
N PHE A 87 -1.54 0.83 15.20
CA PHE A 87 -0.38 0.30 14.51
C PHE A 87 0.30 1.31 13.59
N ARG A 88 -0.43 2.30 13.04
CA ARG A 88 0.15 3.36 12.20
C ARG A 88 1.09 4.31 12.97
N HIS A 89 1.00 4.31 14.29
CA HIS A 89 1.85 5.09 15.20
C HIS A 89 2.84 4.25 16.01
N SER A 90 2.80 2.93 15.84
CA SER A 90 3.63 1.99 16.60
C SER A 90 5.01 1.80 15.98
N ASP A 91 5.99 1.49 16.81
CA ASP A 91 7.32 1.01 16.45
C ASP A 91 7.39 -0.53 16.37
N THR A 92 6.27 -1.20 16.60
CA THR A 92 6.18 -2.67 16.54
C THR A 92 5.82 -3.18 15.15
N ARG A 93 6.23 -4.41 14.85
CA ARG A 93 5.88 -5.08 13.59
C ARG A 93 4.36 -5.25 13.46
N GLN A 94 3.81 -4.85 12.33
CA GLN A 94 2.45 -5.20 11.96
C GLN A 94 2.39 -6.69 11.54
N PRO A 95 1.36 -7.44 11.96
CA PRO A 95 1.09 -8.77 11.41
C PRO A 95 0.88 -8.70 9.89
N ILE A 96 1.01 -9.83 9.19
CA ILE A 96 0.63 -9.92 7.77
C ILE A 96 -0.87 -9.62 7.66
N HIS A 97 -1.23 -8.65 6.83
CA HIS A 97 -2.60 -8.22 6.62
C HIS A 97 -2.80 -7.70 5.18
N THR A 98 -4.05 -7.48 4.82
CA THR A 98 -4.45 -6.68 3.65
C THR A 98 -5.19 -5.45 4.14
N ASP A 99 -4.90 -4.29 3.56
CA ASP A 99 -5.59 -3.05 3.92
C ASP A 99 -7.09 -3.14 3.62
N GLY A 100 -7.92 -2.60 4.51
CA GLY A 100 -9.37 -2.59 4.34
C GLY A 100 -10.05 -3.98 4.41
N ALA A 101 -9.40 -5.01 4.96
CA ALA A 101 -9.98 -6.36 5.08
C ALA A 101 -11.32 -6.40 5.86
N TYR A 102 -11.56 -5.41 6.72
CA TYR A 102 -12.79 -5.25 7.51
C TYR A 102 -13.90 -4.50 6.75
N LEU A 103 -13.62 -3.99 5.55
CA LEU A 103 -14.58 -3.23 4.76
C LEU A 103 -15.40 -4.14 3.83
N SER A 104 -16.59 -3.67 3.46
CA SER A 104 -17.49 -4.36 2.53
C SER A 104 -17.12 -4.21 1.05
N TYR A 105 -16.05 -3.47 0.75
CA TYR A 105 -15.52 -3.25 -0.59
C TYR A 105 -14.01 -3.40 -0.58
N HIS A 106 -13.44 -3.77 -1.72
CA HIS A 106 -12.02 -4.07 -1.85
C HIS A 106 -11.28 -2.94 -2.55
N PHE A 107 -10.06 -2.67 -2.07
CA PHE A 107 -9.10 -1.84 -2.80
C PHE A 107 -8.24 -2.75 -3.67
N ASP A 108 -8.15 -2.44 -4.96
CA ASP A 108 -7.30 -3.20 -5.88
C ASP A 108 -5.83 -2.76 -5.82
N ILE A 109 -5.59 -1.48 -5.48
CA ILE A 109 -4.27 -0.85 -5.52
C ILE A 109 -4.14 0.09 -4.31
N SER A 110 -3.06 -0.09 -3.54
CA SER A 110 -2.63 0.83 -2.48
C SER A 110 -1.34 1.53 -2.90
N PHE A 111 -1.25 2.83 -2.63
CA PHE A 111 -0.04 3.62 -2.85
C PHE A 111 0.63 3.94 -1.51
N PHE A 112 1.93 3.68 -1.43
CA PHE A 112 2.78 4.12 -0.31
C PHE A 112 3.84 5.07 -0.84
N PHE A 113 4.01 6.20 -0.15
CA PHE A 113 5.07 7.17 -0.44
C PHE A 113 5.89 7.39 0.84
N CYS A 114 7.20 7.09 0.76
CA CYS A 114 8.10 7.27 1.89
C CYS A 114 8.55 8.73 1.96
N THR A 115 8.10 9.45 2.99
CA THR A 115 8.54 10.82 3.28
C THR A 115 9.83 10.84 4.09
N VAL A 116 9.94 9.95 5.07
CA VAL A 116 11.12 9.79 5.93
C VAL A 116 11.32 8.30 6.20
N GLN A 117 12.54 7.81 5.96
CA GLN A 117 12.95 6.45 6.28
C GLN A 117 13.50 6.38 7.72
N ALA A 118 13.13 5.34 8.46
CA ALA A 118 13.74 5.07 9.76
C ALA A 118 15.22 4.69 9.60
N GLU A 119 16.07 5.13 10.55
CA GLU A 119 17.50 4.82 10.53
C GLU A 119 17.78 3.31 10.60
N VAL A 120 16.95 2.58 11.38
CA VAL A 120 17.05 1.13 11.55
C VAL A 120 15.66 0.51 11.43
N GLY A 121 15.54 -0.54 10.62
CA GLY A 121 14.31 -1.30 10.45
C GLY A 121 13.31 -0.63 9.50
N GLY A 122 12.01 -0.88 9.71
CA GLY A 122 10.93 -0.28 8.92
C GLY A 122 10.75 -0.83 7.50
N ALA A 123 11.39 -1.97 7.16
CA ALA A 123 11.25 -2.57 5.84
C ALA A 123 9.83 -3.10 5.61
N THR A 124 9.20 -2.69 4.51
CA THR A 124 7.91 -3.25 4.08
C THR A 124 8.13 -4.63 3.45
N THR A 125 7.36 -5.62 3.92
CA THR A 125 7.40 -6.97 3.40
C THR A 125 6.09 -7.29 2.69
N PHE A 126 6.19 -7.73 1.44
CA PHE A 126 5.04 -8.23 0.67
C PHE A 126 5.12 -9.75 0.54
N ILE A 127 3.96 -10.40 0.49
CA ILE A 127 3.83 -11.85 0.27
C ILE A 127 2.77 -12.08 -0.80
N ASP A 128 3.00 -13.02 -1.73
CA ASP A 128 1.99 -13.40 -2.71
C ASP A 128 0.91 -14.28 -2.05
N GLY A 129 -0.26 -13.70 -1.80
CA GLY A 129 -1.39 -14.42 -1.21
C GLY A 129 -1.85 -15.62 -2.03
N VAL A 130 -1.77 -15.57 -3.37
CA VAL A 130 -2.13 -16.72 -4.23
C VAL A 130 -1.16 -17.87 -4.01
N GLU A 131 0.13 -17.56 -3.87
CA GLU A 131 1.16 -18.54 -3.57
C GLU A 131 1.00 -19.14 -2.18
N VAL A 132 0.69 -18.31 -1.17
CA VAL A 132 0.38 -18.78 0.19
C VAL A 132 -0.79 -19.77 0.16
N ILE A 133 -1.90 -19.43 -0.49
CA ILE A 133 -3.06 -20.32 -0.61
C ILE A 133 -2.70 -21.62 -1.34
N ARG A 134 -1.88 -21.54 -2.40
CA ARG A 134 -1.39 -22.73 -3.14
C ARG A 134 -0.58 -23.65 -2.23
N LEU A 135 0.30 -23.10 -1.40
CA LEU A 135 1.11 -23.84 -0.44
C LEU A 135 0.25 -24.46 0.65
N LEU A 136 -0.66 -23.69 1.27
CA LEU A 136 -1.61 -24.20 2.27
C LEU A 136 -2.43 -25.36 1.69
N ARG A 137 -3.02 -25.19 0.50
CA ARG A 137 -3.75 -26.26 -0.19
C ARG A 137 -2.89 -27.46 -0.55
N ARG A 138 -1.57 -27.33 -0.65
CA ARG A 138 -0.68 -28.47 -0.92
C ARG A 138 -0.38 -29.27 0.34
N TYR A 139 -0.17 -28.58 1.46
CA TYR A 139 0.30 -29.20 2.71
C TYR A 139 -0.83 -29.50 3.71
N GLU A 140 -1.96 -28.81 3.62
CA GLU A 140 -3.11 -28.98 4.53
C GLU A 140 -4.21 -29.87 3.96
N ARG A 141 -3.99 -30.51 2.80
CA ARG A 141 -4.96 -31.43 2.15
C ARG A 141 -5.43 -32.61 3.01
N ASN A 142 -4.82 -32.84 4.17
CA ASN A 142 -5.11 -33.93 5.10
C ASN A 142 -5.45 -33.48 6.54
N CYS A 143 -5.69 -32.19 6.80
CA CYS A 143 -6.21 -31.81 8.11
C CYS A 143 -7.71 -32.09 8.15
N CYS A 144 -8.06 -33.10 8.96
CA CYS A 144 -9.37 -33.67 9.18
C CYS A 144 -10.52 -32.65 9.25
N VAL A 145 -11.65 -33.10 8.73
CA VAL A 145 -13.01 -32.92 9.28
C VAL A 145 -13.03 -32.23 10.64
N ILE A 146 -13.69 -31.07 10.71
CA ILE A 146 -14.43 -30.65 11.90
C ILE A 146 -15.90 -30.81 11.54
#